data_AF-A0A7S3G0N0-F1
#
_entry.id   AF-A0A7S3G0N0-F1
#
_cell.length_a   1.000
_cell.length_b   1.000
_cell.length_c   1.000
_cell.angle_alpha   90.00
_cell.angle_beta   90.00
_cell.angle_gamma   90.00
#
_symmetry.space_group_name_H-M   'P 1'
#
loop_
_entity.id
_entity.type
_entity.pdbx_description
1 polymer ?
#
loop_
_entity_poly.entity_id
_entity_poly.type
_entity_poly.pdbx_seq_one_letter_code
_entity_poly.pdbx_strand_id
1 'polypeptide(L)'
;MGELQAFAALPLSDLAAPAIHLADEGFPFYQHMHDKIVAHLDSLNISDASAEIYLNEARTGPKFEVGETFTNPHLADTMRELAGKGWQWYYSHLADEIIDAANSAVEPHTGRHGLLQKSDFEHYKAVRRNAVRKQLRNDLEYVGMSFPSSGGTSLAMMLKMWNVFPSSADDLGSVLEGSNDKNWTFEEARRMVDVQNTVWADRQKYMGDADFVDVPEGLLDDEYIAERRKEWVACLDAEGCSPSPTRGSEIPVPFGTPPGVEVSTTFVDRGSDRMSTTHFSIADREGNFLSMTTTIEENFGTGVTVPGRGFLLNNELTDFSFRPYPSGTGPAHAYPNAPSGERKRRRTAVGEDANTIGGKRPMSSMSPSLIFSNNEPIAAFGRVRYVSCLVCTRIITLPCFGYTYPHQEDISRSTIIFGVVLPCLICFLLNLPSC
;
A
#
# COMPACT_ATOMS: atom_id res chain seq x y z
N MET A 1 -14.05 -17.01 10.16
CA MET A 1 -14.40 -16.10 11.27
C MET A 1 -13.26 -15.11 11.41
N GLY A 2 -13.54 -13.81 11.30
CA GLY A 2 -12.52 -12.77 11.13
C GLY A 2 -11.59 -12.69 12.35
N GLU A 3 -10.29 -12.75 12.13
CA GLU A 3 -9.27 -12.77 13.20
C GLU A 3 -9.36 -11.55 14.14
N LEU A 4 -9.88 -10.42 13.64
CA LEU A 4 -10.15 -9.22 14.44
C LEU A 4 -11.26 -9.41 15.49
N GLN A 5 -12.23 -10.30 15.24
CA GLN A 5 -13.29 -10.59 16.22
C GLN A 5 -12.72 -11.23 17.48
N ALA A 6 -11.58 -11.93 17.38
CA ALA A 6 -10.90 -12.50 18.54
C ALA A 6 -10.26 -11.42 19.44
N PHE A 7 -10.03 -10.21 18.92
CA PHE A 7 -9.48 -9.07 19.67
C PHE A 7 -10.52 -8.02 20.04
N ALA A 8 -11.77 -8.17 19.57
CA ALA A 8 -12.83 -7.21 19.81
C ALA A 8 -13.50 -7.43 21.17
N ALA A 9 -13.58 -6.37 21.97
CA ALA A 9 -14.32 -6.37 23.24
C ALA A 9 -15.83 -6.10 23.06
N LEU A 10 -16.24 -5.58 21.90
CA LEU A 10 -17.62 -5.21 21.58
C LEU A 10 -18.20 -6.09 20.47
N PRO A 11 -19.52 -6.36 20.48
CA PRO A 11 -20.17 -7.06 19.38
C PRO A 11 -20.13 -6.23 18.09
N LEU A 12 -20.21 -6.91 16.94
CA LEU A 12 -20.16 -6.26 15.62
C LEU A 12 -21.26 -5.19 15.43
N SER A 13 -22.43 -5.39 16.05
CA SER A 13 -23.52 -4.40 16.05
C SER A 13 -23.08 -3.05 16.60
N ASP A 14 -22.34 -3.06 17.71
CA ASP A 14 -21.92 -1.84 18.40
C ASP A 14 -20.78 -1.18 17.65
N LEU A 15 -19.87 -1.98 17.08
CA LEU A 15 -18.77 -1.50 16.25
C LEU A 15 -19.27 -0.88 14.93
N ALA A 16 -20.32 -1.44 14.33
CA ALA A 16 -20.87 -0.97 13.06
C ALA A 16 -21.82 0.23 13.22
N ALA A 17 -22.41 0.44 14.39
CA ALA A 17 -23.44 1.46 14.62
C ALA A 17 -23.02 2.89 14.18
N PRO A 18 -21.79 3.38 14.47
CA PRO A 18 -21.39 4.71 14.01
C PRO A 18 -21.32 4.82 12.48
N ALA A 19 -20.83 3.78 11.81
CA ALA A 19 -20.76 3.74 10.35
C ALA A 19 -22.17 3.67 9.72
N ILE A 20 -23.08 2.88 10.32
CA ILE A 20 -24.50 2.81 9.91
C ILE A 20 -25.16 4.17 10.04
N HIS A 21 -24.98 4.87 11.16
CA HIS A 21 -25.54 6.20 11.37
C HIS A 21 -25.01 7.21 10.36
N LEU A 22 -23.69 7.23 10.11
CA LEU A 22 -23.10 8.12 9.10
C LEU A 22 -23.57 7.81 7.67
N ALA A 23 -23.81 6.54 7.35
CA ALA A 23 -24.33 6.15 6.04
C ALA A 23 -25.81 6.52 5.87
N ASP A 24 -26.61 6.46 6.94
CA ASP A 24 -28.05 6.69 6.89
C ASP A 24 -28.43 8.17 7.05
N GLU A 25 -27.91 8.82 8.09
CA GLU A 25 -28.20 10.24 8.40
C GLU A 25 -27.25 11.19 7.67
N GLY A 26 -26.11 10.68 7.21
CA GLY A 26 -25.19 11.37 6.34
C GLY A 26 -24.14 12.22 7.03
N PHE A 27 -23.33 12.88 6.21
CA PHE A 27 -22.30 13.82 6.62
C PHE A 27 -22.09 14.91 5.55
N PRO A 28 -21.44 16.04 5.86
CA PRO A 28 -21.20 17.09 4.87
C PRO A 28 -20.38 16.59 3.68
N PHE A 29 -20.87 16.83 2.47
CA PHE A 29 -20.18 16.52 1.24
C PHE A 29 -18.95 17.42 1.09
N TYR A 30 -17.77 16.84 1.28
CA TYR A 30 -16.51 17.61 1.31
C TYR A 30 -15.97 17.91 -0.09
N GLN A 31 -15.22 19.01 -0.22
CA GLN A 31 -14.52 19.39 -1.46
C GLN A 31 -13.65 18.25 -2.02
N HIS A 32 -12.98 17.49 -1.14
CA HIS A 32 -12.17 16.36 -1.58
C HIS A 32 -13.01 15.28 -2.30
N MET A 33 -14.23 15.01 -1.82
CA MET A 33 -15.12 14.03 -2.45
C MET A 33 -15.64 14.55 -3.78
N HIS A 34 -16.00 15.83 -3.85
CA HIS A 34 -16.35 16.51 -5.10
C HIS A 34 -15.26 16.32 -6.16
N ASP A 35 -14.02 16.70 -5.83
CA ASP A 35 -12.89 16.67 -6.77
C ASP A 35 -12.57 15.24 -7.22
N LYS A 36 -12.69 14.26 -6.32
CA LYS A 36 -12.49 12.85 -6.66
C LYS A 36 -13.58 12.33 -7.58
N ILE A 37 -14.84 12.67 -7.37
CA ILE A 37 -15.93 12.26 -8.27
C ILE A 37 -15.74 12.89 -9.65
N VAL A 38 -15.43 14.19 -9.74
CA VAL A 38 -15.15 14.86 -11.01
C VAL A 38 -14.00 14.18 -11.77
N ALA A 39 -12.92 13.81 -11.06
CA ALA A 39 -11.77 13.13 -11.67
C ALA A 39 -12.07 11.68 -12.13
N HIS A 40 -13.16 11.07 -11.69
CA HIS A 40 -13.50 9.66 -11.96
C HIS A 40 -14.90 9.49 -12.56
N LEU A 41 -15.47 10.53 -13.19
CA LEU A 41 -16.78 10.49 -13.83
C LEU A 41 -16.92 9.33 -14.81
N ASP A 42 -15.91 9.10 -15.65
CA ASP A 42 -15.95 8.01 -16.64
C ASP A 42 -16.03 6.63 -15.98
N SER A 43 -15.32 6.43 -14.87
CA SER A 43 -15.33 5.16 -14.13
C SER A 43 -16.67 4.95 -13.42
N LEU A 44 -17.21 5.99 -12.79
CA LEU A 44 -18.51 5.93 -12.10
C LEU A 44 -19.69 5.77 -13.06
N ASN A 45 -19.56 6.25 -14.30
CA ASN A 45 -20.58 6.10 -15.34
C ASN A 45 -20.73 4.67 -15.88
N ILE A 46 -19.78 3.76 -15.59
CA ILE A 46 -19.84 2.35 -16.04
C ILE A 46 -20.97 1.59 -15.34
N SER A 47 -21.41 2.06 -14.17
CA SER A 47 -22.37 1.37 -13.29
C SER A 47 -23.51 2.30 -12.93
N ASP A 48 -24.75 1.92 -13.28
CA ASP A 48 -25.95 2.67 -12.93
C ASP A 48 -26.08 2.85 -11.40
N ALA A 49 -25.74 1.81 -10.63
CA ALA A 49 -25.74 1.86 -9.17
C ALA A 49 -24.70 2.84 -8.62
N SER A 50 -23.58 3.04 -9.32
CA SER A 50 -22.58 4.04 -8.93
C SER A 50 -23.06 5.44 -9.29
N ALA A 51 -23.62 5.60 -10.49
CA ALA A 51 -24.20 6.87 -10.93
C ALA A 51 -25.32 7.34 -9.98
N GLU A 52 -26.17 6.42 -9.52
CA GLU A 52 -27.25 6.73 -8.56
C GLU A 52 -26.74 7.33 -7.25
N ILE A 53 -25.60 6.84 -6.73
CA ILE A 53 -25.04 7.29 -5.45
C ILE A 53 -24.24 8.59 -5.63
N TYR A 54 -23.41 8.66 -6.67
CA TYR A 54 -22.37 9.68 -6.76
C TYR A 54 -22.63 10.78 -7.79
N LEU A 55 -23.45 10.54 -8.81
CA LEU A 55 -23.59 11.44 -9.96
C LEU A 55 -24.96 12.13 -10.02
N ASN A 56 -24.99 13.32 -10.60
CA ASN A 56 -26.24 14.02 -10.91
C ASN A 56 -27.05 13.27 -12.00
N GLU A 57 -28.30 13.66 -12.21
CA GLU A 57 -29.20 13.00 -13.18
C GLU A 57 -28.64 12.99 -14.62
N ALA A 58 -27.92 14.06 -14.99
CA ALA A 58 -27.26 14.16 -16.30
C ALA A 58 -25.99 13.31 -16.42
N ARG A 59 -25.51 12.75 -15.32
CA ARG A 59 -24.25 12.00 -15.17
C ARG A 59 -23.00 12.75 -15.61
N THR A 60 -23.03 14.08 -15.51
CA THR A 60 -21.95 14.98 -15.92
C THR A 60 -21.14 15.55 -14.76
N GLY A 61 -21.56 15.27 -13.53
CA GLY A 61 -20.94 15.82 -12.33
C GLY A 61 -21.42 15.13 -11.06
N PRO A 62 -20.86 15.52 -9.89
CA PRO A 62 -21.30 15.00 -8.60
C PRO A 62 -22.78 15.25 -8.34
N LYS A 63 -23.41 14.34 -7.61
CA LYS A 63 -24.83 14.42 -7.21
C LYS A 63 -25.11 15.53 -6.20
N PHE A 64 -24.15 15.78 -5.32
CA PHE A 64 -24.26 16.71 -4.21
C PHE A 64 -23.29 17.87 -4.40
N GLU A 65 -23.70 19.04 -3.94
CA GLU A 65 -22.85 20.23 -3.85
C GLU A 65 -22.04 20.22 -2.55
N VAL A 66 -20.90 20.93 -2.53
CA VAL A 66 -20.05 21.00 -1.34
C VAL A 66 -20.80 21.62 -0.18
N GLY A 67 -20.83 20.90 0.95
CA GLY A 67 -21.56 21.27 2.16
C GLY A 67 -22.98 20.67 2.27
N GLU A 68 -23.54 20.11 1.20
CA GLU A 68 -24.80 19.35 1.29
C GLU A 68 -24.60 18.06 2.09
N THR A 69 -25.70 17.45 2.56
CA THR A 69 -25.61 16.18 3.30
C THR A 69 -25.57 15.01 2.34
N PHE A 70 -24.41 14.34 2.28
CA PHE A 70 -24.25 13.08 1.56
C PHE A 70 -24.78 11.94 2.40
N THR A 71 -25.61 11.08 1.81
CA THR A 71 -26.15 9.85 2.41
C THR A 71 -25.92 8.66 1.49
N ASN A 72 -25.84 7.46 2.08
CA ASN A 72 -25.77 6.19 1.38
C ASN A 72 -26.60 5.14 2.15
N PRO A 73 -27.95 5.21 2.07
CA PRO A 73 -28.83 4.33 2.83
C PRO A 73 -28.67 2.84 2.45
N HIS A 74 -28.31 2.54 1.20
CA HIS A 74 -28.00 1.17 0.77
C HIS A 74 -26.81 0.57 1.53
N LEU A 75 -25.77 1.38 1.78
CA LEU A 75 -24.64 0.95 2.60
C LEU A 75 -25.04 0.78 4.07
N ALA A 76 -25.89 1.67 4.60
CA ALA A 76 -26.42 1.54 5.95
C ALA A 76 -27.16 0.21 6.14
N ASP A 77 -28.05 -0.14 5.21
CA ASP A 77 -28.80 -1.40 5.24
C ASP A 77 -27.90 -2.63 5.10
N THR A 78 -26.91 -2.56 4.21
CA THR A 78 -25.91 -3.64 4.06
C THR A 78 -25.13 -3.85 5.35
N MET A 79 -24.71 -2.78 6.03
CA MET A 79 -24.01 -2.88 7.31
C MET A 79 -24.92 -3.37 8.43
N ARG A 80 -26.20 -3.00 8.46
CA ARG A 80 -27.20 -3.55 9.40
C ARG A 80 -27.37 -5.06 9.22
N GLU A 81 -27.52 -5.52 7.99
CA GLU A 81 -27.64 -6.95 7.68
C GLU A 81 -26.38 -7.71 8.06
N LEU A 82 -25.20 -7.18 7.72
CA LEU A 82 -23.92 -7.80 8.11
C LEU A 82 -23.77 -7.88 9.63
N ALA A 83 -24.11 -6.82 10.35
CA ALA A 83 -24.06 -6.78 11.81
C ALA A 83 -25.03 -7.78 12.45
N GLY A 84 -26.24 -7.92 11.90
CA GLY A 84 -27.27 -8.82 12.44
C GLY A 84 -27.10 -10.30 12.05
N LYS A 85 -26.61 -10.58 10.84
CA LYS A 85 -26.47 -11.95 10.30
C LYS A 85 -25.05 -12.50 10.40
N GLY A 86 -24.06 -11.65 10.65
CA GLY A 86 -22.65 -11.99 10.81
C GLY A 86 -21.94 -12.28 9.48
N TRP A 87 -20.62 -12.50 9.56
CA TRP A 87 -19.74 -12.67 8.39
C TRP A 87 -20.10 -13.82 7.46
N GLN A 88 -20.80 -14.86 7.94
CA GLN A 88 -21.21 -15.98 7.06
C GLN A 88 -22.24 -15.52 6.01
N TRP A 89 -23.01 -14.48 6.30
CA TRP A 89 -23.92 -13.88 5.33
C TRP A 89 -23.17 -13.20 4.18
N TYR A 90 -22.04 -12.55 4.46
CA TYR A 90 -21.16 -11.97 3.44
C TYR A 90 -20.66 -13.03 2.45
N TYR A 91 -20.15 -14.15 2.96
CA TYR A 91 -19.59 -15.23 2.14
C TYR A 91 -20.63 -16.14 1.49
N SER A 92 -21.92 -15.97 1.77
CA SER A 92 -22.98 -16.79 1.19
C SER A 92 -23.93 -15.94 0.34
N HIS A 93 -24.85 -15.22 0.96
CA HIS A 93 -25.90 -14.50 0.24
C HIS A 93 -25.37 -13.26 -0.51
N LEU A 94 -24.59 -12.42 0.17
CA LEU A 94 -24.04 -11.21 -0.47
C LEU A 94 -23.02 -11.57 -1.56
N ALA A 95 -22.38 -12.75 -1.48
CA ALA A 95 -21.47 -13.24 -2.50
C ALA A 95 -22.15 -13.39 -3.87
N ASP A 96 -23.36 -13.94 -3.91
CA ASP A 96 -24.10 -14.12 -5.18
C ASP A 96 -24.35 -12.76 -5.86
N GLU A 97 -24.71 -11.71 -5.10
CA GLU A 97 -24.93 -10.36 -5.63
C GLU A 97 -23.63 -9.66 -6.06
N ILE A 98 -22.53 -9.87 -5.33
CA ILE A 98 -21.20 -9.38 -5.73
C ILE A 98 -20.78 -10.03 -7.06
N ILE A 99 -20.99 -11.33 -7.19
CA ILE A 99 -20.68 -12.09 -8.41
C ILE A 99 -21.49 -11.54 -9.59
N ASP A 100 -22.80 -11.34 -9.39
CA ASP A 100 -23.68 -10.79 -10.43
C ASP A 100 -23.26 -9.38 -10.85
N ALA A 101 -22.90 -8.51 -9.90
CA ALA A 101 -22.41 -7.16 -10.18
C ALA A 101 -21.09 -7.19 -10.98
N ALA A 102 -20.13 -8.02 -10.55
CA ALA A 102 -18.83 -8.14 -11.22
C ALA A 102 -18.94 -8.73 -12.63
N ASN A 103 -19.79 -9.74 -12.82
CA ASN A 103 -19.91 -10.47 -14.08
C ASN A 103 -20.85 -9.76 -15.07
N SER A 104 -21.79 -8.93 -14.59
CA SER A 104 -22.65 -8.12 -15.46
C SER A 104 -21.94 -6.85 -15.96
N ALA A 105 -21.00 -6.31 -15.19
CA ALA A 105 -20.23 -5.14 -15.60
C ALA A 105 -19.34 -5.42 -16.81
N VAL A 106 -19.19 -4.43 -17.69
CA VAL A 106 -18.34 -4.48 -18.88
C VAL A 106 -17.20 -3.49 -18.72
N GLU A 107 -15.96 -3.96 -18.78
CA GLU A 107 -14.80 -3.08 -18.77
C GLU A 107 -14.70 -2.36 -20.14
N PRO A 108 -14.75 -1.01 -20.20
CA PRO A 108 -14.91 -0.28 -21.45
C PRO A 108 -13.77 -0.46 -22.48
N HIS A 109 -12.54 -0.67 -22.03
CA HIS A 109 -11.38 -0.76 -22.93
C HIS A 109 -11.25 -2.14 -23.59
N THR A 110 -11.64 -3.19 -22.88
CA THR A 110 -11.46 -4.59 -23.30
C THR A 110 -12.77 -5.25 -23.72
N GLY A 111 -13.93 -4.68 -23.34
CA GLY A 111 -15.26 -5.25 -23.55
C GLY A 111 -15.48 -6.56 -22.78
N ARG A 112 -14.68 -6.81 -21.74
CA ARG A 112 -14.73 -8.05 -20.96
C ARG A 112 -15.52 -7.88 -19.68
N HIS A 113 -16.03 -9.01 -19.20
CA HIS A 113 -16.74 -9.14 -17.93
C HIS A 113 -15.82 -9.66 -16.82
N GLY A 114 -16.28 -9.51 -15.57
CA GLY A 114 -15.69 -10.18 -14.42
C GLY A 114 -15.66 -11.70 -14.56
N LEU A 115 -14.80 -12.34 -13.75
CA LEU A 115 -14.60 -13.79 -13.72
C LEU A 115 -14.92 -14.37 -12.34
N LEU A 116 -15.55 -13.60 -11.45
CA LEU A 116 -15.83 -14.06 -10.09
C LEU A 116 -16.84 -15.21 -10.12
N GLN A 117 -16.58 -16.22 -9.30
CA GLN A 117 -17.41 -17.40 -9.17
C GLN A 117 -17.70 -17.70 -7.70
N LYS A 118 -18.75 -18.46 -7.46
CA LYS A 118 -19.14 -18.88 -6.10
C LYS A 118 -18.00 -19.60 -5.36
N SER A 119 -17.25 -20.43 -6.08
CA SER A 119 -16.08 -21.11 -5.55
C SER A 119 -14.99 -20.17 -5.05
N ASP A 120 -14.88 -18.94 -5.58
CA ASP A 120 -13.89 -17.98 -5.08
C ASP A 120 -14.22 -17.55 -3.64
N PHE A 121 -15.51 -17.38 -3.33
CA PHE A 121 -15.98 -17.03 -1.98
C PHE A 121 -15.93 -18.21 -1.02
N GLU A 122 -16.30 -19.41 -1.48
CA GLU A 122 -16.30 -20.64 -0.67
C GLU A 122 -14.88 -21.00 -0.19
N HIS A 123 -13.86 -20.74 -1.01
CA HIS A 123 -12.47 -21.05 -0.69
C HIS A 123 -11.69 -19.86 -0.11
N TYR A 124 -12.28 -18.65 -0.06
CA TYR A 124 -11.62 -17.49 0.53
C TYR A 124 -11.52 -17.62 2.05
N LYS A 125 -10.31 -17.32 2.57
CA LYS A 125 -10.07 -17.15 4.00
C LYS A 125 -9.06 -16.02 4.22
N ALA A 126 -9.29 -15.20 5.24
CA ALA A 126 -8.25 -14.35 5.81
C ALA A 126 -7.18 -15.21 6.49
N VAL A 127 -5.93 -14.76 6.45
CA VAL A 127 -4.76 -15.58 6.81
C VAL A 127 -3.86 -14.81 7.78
N ARG A 128 -3.69 -15.30 9.00
CA ARG A 128 -2.65 -14.83 9.91
C ARG A 128 -1.26 -15.17 9.39
N ARG A 129 -0.37 -14.18 9.39
CA ARG A 129 1.03 -14.35 8.97
C ARG A 129 1.98 -13.87 10.06
N ASN A 130 3.14 -14.52 10.13
CA ASN A 130 4.24 -13.99 10.91
C ASN A 130 4.67 -12.66 10.30
N ALA A 131 4.76 -11.63 11.12
CA ALA A 131 5.20 -10.32 10.70
C ALA A 131 6.67 -10.36 10.24
N VAL A 132 7.02 -9.47 9.31
CA VAL A 132 8.42 -9.17 9.02
C VAL A 132 8.98 -8.44 10.23
N ARG A 133 10.09 -8.93 10.78
CA ARG A 133 10.79 -8.31 11.89
C ARG A 133 12.22 -8.00 11.51
N LYS A 134 12.72 -6.82 11.89
CA LYS A 134 14.11 -6.43 11.66
C LYS A 134 14.64 -5.56 12.79
N GLN A 135 15.68 -6.04 13.46
CA GLN A 135 16.42 -5.23 14.41
C GLN A 135 17.05 -4.03 13.68
N LEU A 136 16.67 -2.81 14.08
CA LEU A 136 17.20 -1.60 13.50
C LEU A 136 18.55 -1.25 14.13
N ARG A 137 18.54 -1.02 15.45
CA ARG A 137 19.70 -0.67 16.30
C ARG A 137 19.38 -1.01 17.75
N ASN A 138 20.40 -1.25 18.58
CA ASN A 138 20.23 -1.47 20.04
C ASN A 138 19.03 -2.39 20.32
N ASP A 139 17.99 -1.86 20.96
CA ASP A 139 16.72 -2.50 21.30
C ASP A 139 15.56 -2.10 20.37
N LEU A 140 15.78 -1.25 19.37
CA LEU A 140 14.78 -0.83 18.38
C LEU A 140 14.54 -1.88 17.30
N GLU A 141 13.33 -2.41 17.24
CA GLU A 141 12.89 -3.38 16.23
C GLU A 141 11.77 -2.79 15.34
N TYR A 142 11.92 -2.99 14.03
CA TYR A 142 10.84 -2.76 13.08
C TYR A 142 9.99 -4.02 12.94
N VAL A 143 8.66 -3.86 12.97
CA VAL A 143 7.71 -4.93 12.70
C VAL A 143 6.73 -4.48 11.61
N GLY A 144 6.62 -5.25 10.53
CA GLY A 144 5.81 -4.89 9.36
C GLY A 144 5.04 -6.06 8.77
N MET A 145 4.16 -5.76 7.82
CA MET A 145 3.36 -6.76 7.13
C MET A 145 4.22 -7.70 6.27
N SER A 146 3.86 -8.99 6.27
CA SER A 146 4.50 -10.03 5.46
C SER A 146 3.87 -10.15 4.06
N PHE A 147 4.46 -11.01 3.21
CA PHE A 147 3.98 -11.29 1.86
C PHE A 147 2.52 -11.78 1.88
N PRO A 148 1.68 -11.38 0.91
CA PRO A 148 2.01 -10.84 -0.41
C PRO A 148 2.33 -9.34 -0.43
N SER A 149 2.21 -8.63 0.70
CA SER A 149 2.70 -7.26 0.74
C SER A 149 4.22 -7.24 0.70
N SER A 150 4.76 -6.43 -0.19
CA SER A 150 6.18 -6.07 -0.22
C SER A 150 6.52 -5.02 0.87
N GLY A 151 5.50 -4.44 1.51
CA GLY A 151 5.58 -3.29 2.42
C GLY A 151 6.61 -3.46 3.53
N GLY A 152 6.47 -4.54 4.31
CA GLY A 152 7.31 -4.78 5.48
C GLY A 152 8.77 -5.00 5.13
N THR A 153 9.05 -5.90 4.19
CA THR A 153 10.42 -6.24 3.78
C THR A 153 11.15 -5.05 3.18
N SER A 154 10.53 -4.34 2.24
CA SER A 154 11.16 -3.17 1.62
C SER A 154 11.39 -2.04 2.64
N LEU A 155 10.46 -1.77 3.56
CA LEU A 155 10.67 -0.75 4.59
C LEU A 155 11.77 -1.13 5.58
N ALA A 156 11.84 -2.39 5.99
CA ALA A 156 12.93 -2.90 6.82
C ALA A 156 14.30 -2.74 6.13
N MET A 157 14.40 -3.12 4.85
CA MET A 157 15.60 -2.94 4.04
C MET A 157 15.99 -1.46 3.95
N MET A 158 15.04 -0.58 3.59
CA MET A 158 15.30 0.86 3.48
C MET A 158 15.75 1.45 4.82
N LEU A 159 15.10 1.12 5.94
CA LEU A 159 15.50 1.61 7.27
C LEU A 159 16.90 1.16 7.66
N LYS A 160 17.27 -0.08 7.31
CA LYS A 160 18.61 -0.62 7.55
C LYS A 160 19.65 -0.09 6.57
N MET A 161 19.32 0.21 5.32
CA MET A 161 20.22 0.87 4.37
C MET A 161 20.41 2.35 4.71
N TRP A 162 19.32 3.01 5.10
CA TRP A 162 19.26 4.40 5.54
C TRP A 162 19.95 4.60 6.90
N ASN A 163 20.46 3.56 7.56
CA ASN A 163 21.25 3.64 8.78
C ASN A 163 22.63 4.33 8.57
N VAL A 164 22.58 5.53 7.98
CA VAL A 164 23.37 6.75 8.21
C VAL A 164 22.59 7.63 9.22
N PHE A 165 22.12 7.03 10.32
CA PHE A 165 21.80 7.84 11.50
C PHE A 165 22.95 7.66 12.48
N PRO A 166 23.22 8.66 13.33
CA PRO A 166 24.45 8.73 14.08
C PRO A 166 24.53 7.66 15.17
N SER A 167 25.71 7.59 15.81
CA SER A 167 26.22 6.40 16.50
C SER A 167 25.50 6.05 17.80
N SER A 168 24.63 6.94 18.30
CA SER A 168 23.89 6.74 19.54
C SER A 168 22.52 7.46 19.53
N ALA A 169 21.67 7.15 20.52
CA ALA A 169 20.37 7.80 20.71
C ALA A 169 20.51 9.31 21.04
N ASP A 170 21.57 9.68 21.78
CA ASP A 170 21.89 11.08 22.10
C ASP A 170 22.30 11.88 20.85
N ASP A 171 22.94 11.19 19.90
CA ASP A 171 23.37 11.71 18.61
C ASP A 171 22.19 11.88 17.64
N LEU A 172 21.10 11.13 17.84
CA LEU A 172 19.84 11.37 17.12
C LEU A 172 19.29 12.75 17.46
N GLY A 173 19.36 13.15 18.74
CA GLY A 173 19.01 14.49 19.18
C GLY A 173 19.79 15.58 18.44
N SER A 174 21.10 15.42 18.22
CA SER A 174 21.95 16.42 17.57
C SER A 174 21.76 16.51 16.04
N VAL A 175 21.46 15.40 15.36
CA VAL A 175 21.07 15.38 13.93
C VAL A 175 19.64 15.92 13.72
N LEU A 176 18.78 15.84 14.75
CA LEU A 176 17.42 16.37 14.74
C LEU A 176 17.34 17.84 15.22
N GLU A 177 18.24 18.27 16.11
CA GLU A 177 18.40 19.66 16.59
C GLU A 177 19.20 20.52 15.60
N GLY A 178 20.11 19.92 14.83
CA GLY A 178 20.96 20.59 13.85
C GLY A 178 20.25 21.11 12.61
N SER A 179 18.98 20.73 12.38
CA SER A 179 18.17 21.28 11.28
C SER A 179 16.99 22.10 11.84
N ASN A 180 17.29 23.27 12.40
CA ASN A 180 16.31 24.37 12.43
C ASN A 180 15.91 24.80 11.00
N ASP A 181 16.65 24.37 9.98
CA ASP A 181 16.21 24.40 8.59
C ASP A 181 15.24 23.25 8.32
N LYS A 182 13.96 23.61 8.19
CA LYS A 182 12.82 22.71 7.94
C LYS A 182 12.83 22.05 6.55
N ASN A 183 13.92 22.16 5.79
CA ASN A 183 14.04 21.69 4.41
C ASN A 183 15.07 20.56 4.30
N TRP A 184 14.72 19.50 3.58
CA TRP A 184 15.66 18.47 3.17
C TRP A 184 16.84 19.10 2.42
N THR A 185 18.07 18.73 2.78
CA THR A 185 19.19 19.07 1.89
C THR A 185 19.05 18.27 0.59
N PHE A 186 19.56 18.81 -0.52
CA PHE A 186 19.58 18.08 -1.78
C PHE A 186 20.28 16.72 -1.63
N GLU A 187 21.33 16.65 -0.83
CA GLU A 187 22.08 15.43 -0.57
C GLU A 187 21.27 14.38 0.21
N GLU A 188 20.53 14.79 1.25
CA GLU A 188 19.63 13.89 1.98
C GLU A 188 18.52 13.35 1.07
N ALA A 189 17.89 14.21 0.28
CA ALA A 189 16.85 13.82 -0.66
C ALA A 189 17.38 12.83 -1.70
N ARG A 190 18.57 13.09 -2.24
CA ARG A 190 19.26 12.22 -3.20
C ARG A 190 19.55 10.84 -2.61
N ARG A 191 20.15 10.76 -1.42
CA ARG A 191 20.44 9.48 -0.76
C ARG A 191 19.16 8.66 -0.56
N MET A 192 18.05 9.31 -0.22
CA MET A 192 16.77 8.59 -0.03
C MET A 192 16.29 7.98 -1.34
N VAL A 193 16.43 8.71 -2.45
CA VAL A 193 16.07 8.24 -3.78
C VAL A 193 16.93 7.03 -4.17
N ASP A 194 18.24 7.07 -3.90
CA ASP A 194 19.15 5.97 -4.24
C ASP A 194 18.86 4.71 -3.40
N VAL A 195 18.61 4.84 -2.10
CA VAL A 195 18.17 3.73 -1.24
C VAL A 195 16.86 3.13 -1.76
N GLN A 196 15.90 3.98 -2.12
CA GLN A 196 14.61 3.50 -2.64
C GLN A 196 14.76 2.77 -3.96
N ASN A 197 15.53 3.32 -4.91
CA ASN A 197 15.79 2.67 -6.19
C ASN A 197 16.43 1.28 -6.00
N THR A 198 17.38 1.18 -5.06
CA THR A 198 18.05 -0.08 -4.70
C THR A 198 17.06 -1.13 -4.19
N VAL A 199 16.19 -0.75 -3.25
CA VAL A 199 15.18 -1.65 -2.70
C VAL A 199 14.08 -1.95 -3.70
N TRP A 200 13.72 -1.00 -4.56
CA TRP A 200 12.70 -1.19 -5.60
C TRP A 200 13.17 -2.20 -6.65
N ALA A 201 14.45 -2.15 -7.03
CA ALA A 201 15.04 -3.15 -7.92
C ALA A 201 14.87 -4.58 -7.35
N ASP A 202 15.18 -4.77 -6.07
CA ASP A 202 15.03 -6.06 -5.39
C ASP A 202 13.56 -6.47 -5.23
N ARG A 203 12.68 -5.52 -4.89
CA ARG A 203 11.23 -5.73 -4.81
C ARG A 203 10.68 -6.31 -6.11
N GLN A 204 10.93 -5.64 -7.23
CA GLN A 204 10.41 -6.05 -8.54
C GLN A 204 10.95 -7.42 -8.97
N LYS A 205 12.18 -7.73 -8.56
CA LYS A 205 12.85 -8.96 -8.95
C LYS A 205 12.42 -10.17 -8.13
N TYR A 206 12.19 -10.01 -6.82
CA TYR A 206 12.09 -11.13 -5.88
C TYR A 206 10.76 -11.24 -5.14
N MET A 207 10.02 -10.15 -4.96
CA MET A 207 8.86 -10.14 -4.07
C MET A 207 7.55 -10.48 -4.80
N GLY A 208 6.69 -11.24 -4.13
CA GLY A 208 5.38 -11.64 -4.63
C GLY A 208 4.59 -12.40 -3.56
N ASP A 209 3.57 -13.14 -3.97
CA ASP A 209 2.81 -13.99 -3.07
C ASP A 209 3.63 -15.23 -2.65
N ALA A 210 4.13 -15.23 -1.41
CA ALA A 210 4.99 -16.28 -0.86
C ALA A 210 4.35 -17.69 -0.86
N ASP A 211 3.02 -17.79 -0.95
CA ASP A 211 2.35 -19.09 -1.08
C ASP A 211 2.55 -19.72 -2.46
N PHE A 212 2.94 -18.93 -3.48
CA PHE A 212 3.08 -19.34 -4.88
C PHE A 212 4.51 -19.18 -5.41
N VAL A 213 5.30 -18.27 -4.86
CA VAL A 213 6.69 -18.00 -5.28
C VAL A 213 7.63 -17.98 -4.09
N ASP A 214 8.86 -18.43 -4.30
CA ASP A 214 9.90 -18.39 -3.27
C ASP A 214 10.41 -16.96 -3.16
N VAL A 215 10.06 -16.30 -2.05
CA VAL A 215 10.63 -15.00 -1.74
C VAL A 215 11.84 -15.20 -0.84
N PRO A 216 13.04 -14.72 -1.21
CA PRO A 216 14.28 -15.02 -0.49
C PRO A 216 14.29 -14.36 0.89
N GLU A 217 14.51 -15.14 1.95
CA GLU A 217 14.67 -14.62 3.31
C GLU A 217 15.92 -13.74 3.43
N GLY A 218 16.96 -14.04 2.65
CA GLY A 218 18.22 -13.30 2.62
C GLY A 218 18.11 -11.83 2.18
N LEU A 219 16.94 -11.38 1.69
CA LEU A 219 16.64 -9.96 1.49
C LEU A 219 16.78 -9.15 2.79
N LEU A 220 16.60 -9.80 3.94
CA LEU A 220 16.73 -9.18 5.26
C LEU A 220 18.06 -9.49 5.97
N ASP A 221 19.01 -10.16 5.32
CA ASP A 221 20.33 -10.41 5.93
C ASP A 221 21.10 -9.10 6.09
N ASP A 222 21.74 -8.92 7.25
CA ASP A 222 22.51 -7.69 7.52
C ASP A 222 23.68 -7.51 6.56
N GLU A 223 24.35 -8.60 6.18
CA GLU A 223 25.44 -8.59 5.20
C GLU A 223 24.92 -8.19 3.81
N TYR A 224 23.81 -8.79 3.34
CA TYR A 224 23.21 -8.44 2.06
C TYR A 224 22.81 -6.95 2.02
N ILE A 225 22.12 -6.46 3.05
CA ILE A 225 21.73 -5.06 3.15
C ILE A 225 22.96 -4.12 3.18
N ALA A 226 24.04 -4.52 3.85
CA ALA A 226 25.30 -3.76 3.88
C ALA A 226 25.97 -3.72 2.50
N GLU A 227 25.99 -4.82 1.75
CA GLU A 227 26.53 -4.85 0.39
C GLU A 227 25.69 -3.98 -0.56
N ARG A 228 24.36 -4.11 -0.53
CA ARG A 228 23.45 -3.25 -1.32
C ARG A 228 23.65 -1.77 -1.02
N ARG A 229 24.00 -1.42 0.23
CA ARG A 229 24.33 -0.05 0.60
C ARG A 229 25.62 0.43 -0.08
N LYS A 230 26.68 -0.40 -0.10
CA LYS A 230 27.97 -0.04 -0.70
C LYS A 230 27.85 0.28 -2.19
N GLU A 231 26.96 -0.41 -2.91
CA GLU A 231 26.79 -0.24 -4.35
C GLU A 231 26.45 1.21 -4.77
N TRP A 232 25.72 1.97 -3.94
CA TRP A 232 25.44 3.39 -4.22
C TRP A 232 26.33 4.36 -3.43
N VAL A 233 26.81 4.00 -2.24
CA VAL A 233 27.78 4.82 -1.47
C VAL A 233 29.11 4.95 -2.23
N ALA A 234 29.58 3.87 -2.88
CA ALA A 234 30.79 3.91 -3.70
C ALA A 234 30.70 4.88 -4.89
N CYS A 235 29.49 5.19 -5.36
CA CYS A 235 29.28 6.25 -6.35
C CYS A 235 29.35 7.65 -5.72
N LEU A 236 28.90 7.83 -4.47
CA LEU A 236 28.95 9.14 -3.80
C LEU A 236 30.39 9.60 -3.48
N ASP A 237 31.28 8.67 -3.15
CA ASP A 237 32.67 8.97 -2.76
C ASP A 237 33.65 9.05 -3.95
N ALA A 238 33.23 8.67 -5.16
CA ALA A 238 34.09 8.67 -6.34
C ALA A 238 34.03 10.02 -7.08
N GLU A 239 35.17 10.71 -7.21
CA GLU A 239 35.30 11.85 -8.13
C GLU A 239 34.91 11.42 -9.56
N GLY A 240 33.86 12.02 -10.11
CA GLY A 240 33.38 11.73 -11.46
C GLY A 240 32.20 10.77 -11.54
N CYS A 241 31.70 10.22 -10.43
CA CYS A 241 30.32 9.76 -10.44
C CYS A 241 29.44 11.00 -10.53
N SER A 242 28.93 11.29 -11.73
CA SER A 242 27.93 12.33 -11.96
C SER A 242 26.59 11.65 -12.13
N PRO A 243 25.79 11.48 -11.06
CA PRO A 243 24.37 11.33 -11.25
C PRO A 243 23.84 12.77 -11.32
N SER A 244 23.59 13.21 -12.55
CA SER A 244 23.29 14.59 -12.95
C SER A 244 22.44 15.35 -11.90
N PRO A 245 22.79 16.60 -11.53
CA PRO A 245 21.99 17.40 -10.57
C PRO A 245 20.57 17.71 -11.06
N THR A 246 20.24 17.37 -12.30
CA THR A 246 18.91 17.52 -12.90
C THR A 246 18.06 16.24 -12.89
N ARG A 247 18.60 15.06 -12.50
CA ARG A 247 17.88 13.78 -12.58
C ARG A 247 18.29 12.81 -11.45
N GLY A 248 17.31 12.29 -10.71
CA GLY A 248 17.49 11.01 -10.00
C GLY A 248 17.92 9.93 -10.99
N SER A 249 18.78 9.00 -10.57
CA SER A 249 19.52 8.04 -11.44
C SER A 249 18.81 7.70 -12.76
N GLU A 250 19.44 8.06 -13.90
CA GLU A 250 18.99 7.62 -15.24
C GLU A 250 19.23 6.12 -15.48
N ILE A 251 20.13 5.52 -14.70
CA ILE A 251 20.48 4.11 -14.81
C ILE A 251 19.52 3.32 -13.90
N PRO A 252 18.78 2.32 -14.43
CA PRO A 252 18.04 1.42 -13.56
C PRO A 252 19.04 0.76 -12.60
N VAL A 253 18.93 1.05 -11.31
CA VAL A 253 19.74 0.37 -10.29
C VAL A 253 19.50 -1.12 -10.47
N PRO A 254 20.54 -1.93 -10.74
CA PRO A 254 20.36 -3.36 -10.90
C PRO A 254 19.85 -3.95 -9.58
N PHE A 255 19.04 -5.00 -9.66
CA PHE A 255 18.69 -5.78 -8.48
C PHE A 255 19.95 -6.49 -7.97
N GLY A 256 20.06 -6.69 -6.66
CA GLY A 256 21.12 -7.46 -6.04
C GLY A 256 20.83 -8.95 -6.08
N THR A 257 21.75 -9.81 -5.64
CA THR A 257 21.50 -11.27 -5.56
C THR A 257 21.52 -11.70 -4.09
N PRO A 258 20.36 -11.81 -3.42
CA PRO A 258 20.31 -12.26 -2.04
C PRO A 258 20.76 -13.74 -1.95
N PRO A 259 21.34 -14.16 -0.81
CA PRO A 259 21.77 -15.56 -0.62
C PRO A 259 20.65 -16.57 -0.93
N GLY A 260 21.00 -17.63 -1.66
CA GLY A 260 20.10 -18.75 -1.98
C GLY A 260 19.27 -18.64 -3.26
N VAL A 261 19.60 -17.72 -4.19
CA VAL A 261 18.81 -17.49 -5.42
C VAL A 261 19.65 -17.57 -6.70
N GLU A 262 19.11 -18.22 -7.73
CA GLU A 262 19.61 -18.13 -9.12
C GLU A 262 18.84 -17.05 -9.92
N VAL A 263 19.57 -16.22 -10.67
CA VAL A 263 19.07 -14.93 -11.21
C VAL A 263 18.55 -15.04 -12.65
N SER A 264 17.53 -14.24 -12.98
CA SER A 264 17.04 -13.99 -14.36
C SER A 264 16.81 -12.47 -14.57
N THR A 265 17.17 -11.91 -15.72
CA THR A 265 17.40 -10.47 -15.91
C THR A 265 16.32 -9.78 -16.77
N THR A 266 15.32 -9.11 -16.19
CA THR A 266 14.53 -8.05 -16.87
C THR A 266 13.61 -7.29 -15.90
N PHE A 267 13.30 -6.03 -16.22
CA PHE A 267 12.54 -5.06 -15.41
C PHE A 267 11.32 -4.49 -16.14
N VAL A 268 10.26 -4.11 -15.42
CA VAL A 268 9.13 -3.30 -15.94
C VAL A 268 8.53 -2.43 -14.81
N ASP A 269 8.25 -1.16 -15.11
CA ASP A 269 7.56 -0.18 -14.24
C ASP A 269 6.49 0.59 -15.03
N ARG A 270 5.37 0.95 -14.37
CA ARG A 270 4.52 2.13 -14.63
C ARG A 270 3.69 2.46 -13.37
N GLY A 271 3.81 3.69 -12.86
CA GLY A 271 2.91 4.27 -11.84
C GLY A 271 1.73 5.02 -12.46
N SER A 272 0.58 5.05 -11.77
CA SER A 272 -0.61 5.86 -12.12
C SER A 272 -1.04 6.71 -10.90
N ASP A 273 -1.57 7.91 -11.14
CA ASP A 273 -2.07 8.85 -10.11
C ASP A 273 -3.53 8.56 -9.68
N ARG A 274 -4.00 7.33 -9.88
CA ARG A 274 -5.40 6.93 -9.67
C ARG A 274 -5.68 6.35 -8.28
N MET A 275 -4.65 6.17 -7.46
CA MET A 275 -4.71 5.29 -6.29
C MET A 275 -5.44 5.89 -5.10
N SER A 276 -6.03 5.03 -4.27
CA SER A 276 -6.72 5.39 -3.04
C SER A 276 -6.44 4.36 -1.97
N THR A 277 -6.05 4.79 -0.78
CA THR A 277 -5.90 3.89 0.36
C THR A 277 -6.09 4.66 1.64
N THR A 278 -6.73 4.03 2.63
CA THR A 278 -6.87 4.57 3.98
C THR A 278 -5.93 3.83 4.92
N HIS A 279 -5.23 4.61 5.75
CA HIS A 279 -4.45 4.09 6.85
C HIS A 279 -4.94 4.73 8.14
N PHE A 280 -4.99 3.94 9.21
CA PHE A 280 -5.20 4.45 10.56
C PHE A 280 -4.39 3.64 11.56
N SER A 281 -4.04 4.30 12.66
CA SER A 281 -3.31 3.72 13.77
C SER A 281 -4.06 4.01 15.07
N ILE A 282 -4.11 3.03 15.97
CA ILE A 282 -4.80 3.12 17.26
C ILE A 282 -3.83 2.64 18.34
N ALA A 283 -3.76 3.38 19.44
CA ALA A 283 -3.16 2.93 20.68
C ALA A 283 -4.19 3.12 21.80
N ASP A 284 -4.33 2.14 22.70
CA ASP A 284 -5.29 2.22 23.80
C ASP A 284 -4.60 2.26 25.18
N ARG A 285 -5.41 2.48 26.23
CA ARG A 285 -4.96 2.57 27.63
C ARG A 285 -4.45 1.24 28.20
N GLU A 286 -4.68 0.12 27.52
CA GLU A 286 -4.24 -1.22 27.94
C GLU A 286 -2.90 -1.60 27.29
N GLY A 287 -2.34 -0.71 26.47
CA GLY A 287 -1.08 -0.93 25.78
C GLY A 287 -1.24 -1.67 24.45
N ASN A 288 -2.47 -1.81 23.92
CA ASN A 288 -2.66 -2.40 22.61
C ASN A 288 -2.36 -1.37 21.51
N PHE A 289 -1.66 -1.80 20.47
CA PHE A 289 -1.38 -1.01 19.28
C PHE A 289 -1.94 -1.72 18.04
N LEU A 290 -2.59 -0.95 17.17
CA LEU A 290 -3.07 -1.39 15.86
C LEU A 290 -2.51 -0.44 14.79
N SER A 291 -1.94 -1.03 13.75
CA SER A 291 -1.61 -0.34 12.50
C SER A 291 -2.38 -1.04 11.38
N MET A 292 -3.32 -0.34 10.75
CA MET A 292 -4.19 -0.92 9.74
C MET A 292 -4.22 -0.08 8.47
N THR A 293 -4.02 -0.74 7.34
CA THR A 293 -4.15 -0.17 6.00
C THR A 293 -5.19 -0.95 5.23
N THR A 294 -6.16 -0.26 4.63
CA THR A 294 -7.27 -0.87 3.87
C THR A 294 -7.53 -0.11 2.58
N THR A 295 -7.86 -0.83 1.50
CA THR A 295 -7.89 -0.28 0.16
C THR A 295 -8.91 -1.00 -0.74
N ILE A 296 -9.30 -0.33 -1.83
CA ILE A 296 -9.96 -0.92 -3.01
C ILE A 296 -9.09 -0.73 -4.27
N GLU A 297 -7.79 -0.52 -4.07
CA GLU A 297 -6.71 -0.17 -4.99
C GLU A 297 -6.77 1.26 -5.56
N GLU A 298 -7.63 1.52 -6.54
CA GLU A 298 -7.81 2.86 -7.10
C GLU A 298 -8.98 3.63 -6.44
N ASN A 299 -9.03 4.96 -6.61
CA ASN A 299 -10.21 5.72 -6.20
C ASN A 299 -11.43 5.16 -6.94
N PHE A 300 -12.46 4.80 -6.16
CA PHE A 300 -13.66 4.10 -6.62
C PHE A 300 -13.44 2.69 -7.21
N GLY A 301 -12.22 2.12 -7.12
CA GLY A 301 -11.93 0.74 -7.53
C GLY A 301 -12.21 0.50 -9.02
N THR A 302 -13.08 -0.46 -9.32
CA THR A 302 -13.55 -0.69 -10.71
C THR A 302 -14.54 0.36 -11.21
N GLY A 303 -15.09 1.19 -10.31
CA GLY A 303 -16.25 2.04 -10.57
C GLY A 303 -17.59 1.30 -10.48
N VAL A 304 -17.59 -0.01 -10.22
CA VAL A 304 -18.81 -0.84 -10.15
C VAL A 304 -19.31 -0.91 -8.70
N THR A 305 -20.55 -0.49 -8.48
CA THR A 305 -21.24 -0.63 -7.19
C THR A 305 -22.15 -1.85 -7.24
N VAL A 306 -22.20 -2.64 -6.17
CA VAL A 306 -23.16 -3.74 -6.06
C VAL A 306 -24.58 -3.15 -5.95
N PRO A 307 -25.49 -3.41 -6.91
CA PRO A 307 -26.80 -2.78 -6.94
C PRO A 307 -27.58 -2.99 -5.63
N GLY A 308 -28.13 -1.89 -5.08
CA GLY A 308 -28.88 -1.93 -3.81
C GLY A 308 -28.04 -2.13 -2.54
N ARG A 309 -26.70 -2.24 -2.64
CA ARG A 309 -25.82 -2.49 -1.48
C ARG A 309 -24.89 -1.35 -1.12
N GLY A 310 -24.71 -0.38 -2.01
CA GLY A 310 -24.05 0.89 -1.68
C GLY A 310 -22.53 0.83 -1.49
N PHE A 311 -21.87 -0.27 -1.88
CA PHE A 311 -20.40 -0.37 -1.86
C PHE A 311 -19.82 -0.75 -3.22
N LEU A 312 -18.60 -0.27 -3.47
CA LEU A 312 -17.84 -0.46 -4.70
C LEU A 312 -17.00 -1.74 -4.67
N LEU A 313 -16.77 -2.31 -5.85
CA LEU A 313 -15.84 -3.42 -6.04
C LEU A 313 -14.42 -2.89 -6.29
N ASN A 314 -13.43 -3.53 -5.67
CA ASN A 314 -12.01 -3.19 -5.87
C ASN A 314 -11.52 -3.62 -7.25
N ASN A 315 -10.44 -2.99 -7.71
CA ASN A 315 -9.67 -3.42 -8.87
C ASN A 315 -8.28 -3.97 -8.49
N GLU A 316 -8.12 -4.57 -7.31
CA GLU A 316 -6.82 -4.97 -6.73
C GLU A 316 -5.99 -5.90 -7.64
N LEU A 317 -6.64 -6.70 -8.49
CA LEU A 317 -5.91 -7.59 -9.42
C LEU A 317 -5.06 -6.83 -10.47
N THR A 318 -5.23 -5.51 -10.60
CA THR A 318 -4.36 -4.65 -11.43
C THR A 318 -2.95 -4.51 -10.84
N ASP A 319 -2.74 -4.82 -9.56
CA ASP A 319 -1.40 -4.83 -8.96
C ASP A 319 -0.54 -6.01 -9.48
N PHE A 320 -1.12 -6.99 -10.19
CA PHE A 320 -0.35 -7.99 -10.91
C PHE A 320 0.44 -7.38 -12.09
N SER A 321 1.56 -8.02 -12.44
CA SER A 321 2.32 -7.60 -13.61
C SER A 321 1.56 -7.87 -14.92
N PHE A 322 1.21 -6.79 -15.65
CA PHE A 322 0.69 -6.86 -17.02
C PHE A 322 1.69 -7.42 -18.04
N ARG A 323 2.98 -7.46 -17.68
CA ARG A 323 4.03 -8.14 -18.44
C ARG A 323 4.52 -9.32 -17.62
N PRO A 324 3.80 -10.46 -17.63
CA PRO A 324 4.04 -11.55 -16.68
C PRO A 324 5.38 -12.26 -16.86
N TYR A 325 6.02 -12.14 -18.03
CA TYR A 325 7.29 -12.77 -18.35
C TYR A 325 8.21 -11.81 -19.13
N PRO A 326 9.54 -12.01 -19.05
CA PRO A 326 10.49 -11.37 -19.95
C PRO A 326 10.13 -11.59 -21.43
N SER A 327 10.45 -10.61 -22.28
CA SER A 327 10.16 -10.70 -23.71
C SER A 327 10.79 -11.97 -24.31
N GLY A 328 9.99 -12.79 -24.97
CA GLY A 328 10.44 -14.01 -25.66
C GLY A 328 10.67 -15.24 -24.76
N THR A 329 10.44 -15.17 -23.44
CA THR A 329 10.75 -16.28 -22.52
C THR A 329 9.54 -17.14 -22.12
N GLY A 330 8.32 -16.59 -22.17
CA GLY A 330 7.09 -17.33 -21.87
C GLY A 330 6.89 -17.66 -20.38
N PRO A 331 5.84 -18.42 -20.03
CA PRO A 331 5.40 -18.63 -18.64
C PRO A 331 6.45 -19.25 -17.69
N ALA A 332 7.36 -20.07 -18.22
CA ALA A 332 8.40 -20.73 -17.41
C ALA A 332 9.36 -19.75 -16.73
N HIS A 333 9.41 -18.51 -17.18
CA HIS A 333 10.23 -17.43 -16.64
C HIS A 333 9.37 -16.30 -16.04
N ALA A 334 8.18 -16.62 -15.56
CA ALA A 334 7.27 -15.65 -14.97
C ALA A 334 7.92 -14.85 -13.83
N TYR A 335 7.63 -13.55 -13.76
CA TYR A 335 8.01 -12.73 -12.62
C TYR A 335 7.27 -13.17 -11.35
N PRO A 336 7.85 -12.93 -10.16
CA PRO A 336 7.21 -13.28 -8.90
C PRO A 336 5.77 -12.76 -8.75
N ASN A 337 5.47 -11.58 -9.31
CA ASN A 337 4.15 -10.95 -9.30
C ASN A 337 3.35 -11.13 -10.62
N ALA A 338 3.62 -12.17 -11.41
CA ALA A 338 2.75 -12.52 -12.53
C ALA A 338 1.38 -13.05 -12.04
N PRO A 339 0.25 -12.75 -12.72
CA PRO A 339 -1.07 -13.28 -12.40
C PRO A 339 -1.15 -14.80 -12.63
N SER A 340 -0.33 -15.33 -13.56
CA SER A 340 -0.21 -16.77 -13.77
C SER A 340 0.53 -17.40 -12.59
N GLY A 341 -0.18 -18.21 -11.82
CA GLY A 341 0.44 -19.39 -11.24
C GLY A 341 0.53 -20.43 -12.34
N GLU A 342 1.73 -20.68 -12.89
CA GLU A 342 1.98 -22.08 -13.26
C GLU A 342 1.61 -22.94 -12.05
N ARG A 343 1.08 -24.15 -12.25
CA ARG A 343 0.56 -25.11 -11.25
C ARG A 343 1.53 -25.42 -10.09
N LYS A 344 1.94 -24.41 -9.35
CA LYS A 344 2.77 -24.46 -8.17
C LYS A 344 1.79 -24.56 -7.03
N ARG A 345 1.99 -25.59 -6.22
CA ARG A 345 1.15 -25.90 -5.06
C ARG A 345 1.04 -24.65 -4.19
N ARG A 346 -0.18 -24.28 -3.80
CA ARG A 346 -0.39 -23.30 -2.73
C ARG A 346 0.24 -23.87 -1.46
N ARG A 347 1.28 -23.23 -0.94
CA ARG A 347 2.10 -23.87 0.11
C ARG A 347 1.53 -23.79 1.53
N THR A 348 0.96 -22.67 1.96
CA THR A 348 0.90 -22.46 3.43
C THR A 348 -0.23 -21.62 4.03
N ALA A 349 -1.13 -20.98 3.27
CA ALA A 349 -2.12 -20.10 3.92
C ALA A 349 -3.48 -20.73 4.27
N VAL A 350 -3.96 -21.73 3.53
CA VAL A 350 -5.27 -22.38 3.81
C VAL A 350 -5.23 -23.90 3.67
N GLY A 351 -4.03 -24.47 3.61
CA GLY A 351 -3.78 -25.88 3.27
C GLY A 351 -3.15 -26.03 1.89
N GLU A 352 -2.46 -27.16 1.70
CA GLU A 352 -1.91 -27.53 0.39
C GLU A 352 -3.05 -27.91 -0.56
N ASP A 353 -3.15 -27.21 -1.68
CA ASP A 353 -3.96 -27.66 -2.82
C ASP A 353 -3.13 -27.54 -4.10
N ALA A 354 -2.75 -28.70 -4.63
CA ALA A 354 -1.99 -28.83 -5.87
C ALA A 354 -2.85 -28.66 -7.13
N ASN A 355 -4.18 -28.66 -6.98
CA ASN A 355 -5.16 -28.60 -8.06
C ASN A 355 -5.81 -27.22 -8.19
N THR A 356 -5.60 -26.28 -7.25
CA THR A 356 -6.13 -24.92 -7.38
C THR A 356 -5.56 -24.26 -8.65
N ILE A 357 -6.45 -23.90 -9.57
CA ILE A 357 -6.14 -23.01 -10.69
C ILE A 357 -6.53 -21.60 -10.24
N GLY A 358 -5.55 -20.74 -9.94
CA GLY A 358 -5.78 -19.39 -9.41
C GLY A 358 -5.50 -19.25 -7.91
N GLY A 359 -6.12 -18.26 -7.26
CA GLY A 359 -5.99 -18.01 -5.82
C GLY A 359 -4.70 -17.30 -5.37
N LYS A 360 -3.84 -16.91 -6.31
CA LYS A 360 -2.69 -16.05 -6.05
C LYS A 360 -3.16 -14.63 -5.76
N ARG A 361 -2.53 -13.96 -4.79
CA ARG A 361 -2.79 -12.55 -4.49
C ARG A 361 -1.78 -11.66 -5.21
N PRO A 362 -2.22 -10.49 -5.71
CA PRO A 362 -1.31 -9.50 -6.27
C PRO A 362 -0.38 -8.94 -5.18
N MET A 363 0.83 -8.54 -5.58
CA MET A 363 1.82 -7.97 -4.67
C MET A 363 1.43 -6.54 -4.28
N SER A 364 0.87 -6.39 -3.08
CA SER A 364 0.56 -5.08 -2.51
C SER A 364 1.83 -4.30 -2.10
N SER A 365 1.68 -2.98 -1.96
CA SER A 365 2.67 -2.07 -1.37
C SER A 365 2.24 -1.48 -0.03
N MET A 366 1.11 -1.91 0.54
CA MET A 366 0.64 -1.48 1.86
C MET A 366 1.65 -1.84 2.96
N SER A 367 1.99 -0.88 3.82
CA SER A 367 3.03 -1.05 4.84
C SER A 367 2.57 -0.67 6.26
N PRO A 368 1.49 -1.26 6.79
CA PRO A 368 1.19 -1.12 8.21
C PRO A 368 2.36 -1.67 9.02
N SER A 369 2.85 -0.84 9.93
CA SER A 369 4.13 -0.98 10.62
C SER A 369 4.03 -0.57 12.08
N LEU A 370 4.86 -1.20 12.90
CA LEU A 370 5.07 -0.90 14.30
C LEU A 370 6.57 -0.74 14.57
N ILE A 371 6.94 0.12 15.52
CA ILE A 371 8.28 0.13 16.12
C ILE A 371 8.19 -0.37 17.55
N PHE A 372 9.12 -1.24 17.92
CA PHE A 372 9.29 -1.74 19.28
C PHE A 372 10.61 -1.25 19.87
N SER A 373 10.63 -1.02 21.19
CA SER A 373 11.82 -0.76 22.01
C SER A 373 11.70 -1.64 23.24
N ASN A 374 12.76 -2.38 23.60
CA ASN A 374 12.74 -3.33 24.71
C ASN A 374 11.54 -4.30 24.71
N ASN A 375 11.12 -4.76 23.52
CA ASN A 375 9.93 -5.59 23.27
C ASN A 375 8.56 -4.94 23.57
N GLU A 376 8.51 -3.63 23.79
CA GLU A 376 7.26 -2.86 23.92
C GLU A 376 6.99 -2.02 22.67
N PRO A 377 5.75 -1.98 22.15
CA PRO A 377 5.41 -1.14 21.01
C PRO A 377 5.46 0.35 21.42
N ILE A 378 6.21 1.15 20.67
CA ILE A 378 6.35 2.60 20.91
C ILE A 378 5.74 3.45 19.81
N ALA A 379 5.47 2.87 18.63
CA ALA A 379 4.83 3.57 17.52
C ALA A 379 4.02 2.63 16.63
N ALA A 380 2.92 3.14 16.08
CA ALA A 380 2.14 2.54 15.00
C ALA A 380 1.98 3.54 13.85
N PHE A 381 2.23 3.06 12.63
CA PHE A 381 2.18 3.90 11.43
C PHE A 381 2.03 3.06 10.18
N GLY A 382 1.76 3.70 9.05
CA GLY A 382 1.73 3.02 7.76
C GLY A 382 1.31 3.95 6.64
N ARG A 383 1.65 3.54 5.42
CA ARG A 383 1.20 4.18 4.19
C ARG A 383 1.27 3.19 3.02
N VAL A 384 0.92 3.69 1.84
CA VAL A 384 1.08 3.00 0.56
C VAL A 384 2.18 3.68 -0.24
N ARG A 385 2.98 2.87 -0.98
CA ARG A 385 4.18 3.28 -1.73
C ARG A 385 5.26 3.97 -0.89
N TYR A 386 6.37 3.26 -0.76
CA TYR A 386 7.57 3.48 0.07
C TYR A 386 8.13 4.89 0.16
N VAL A 387 8.04 5.68 -0.92
CA VAL A 387 8.59 7.05 -0.97
C VAL A 387 8.04 7.92 0.16
N SER A 388 6.78 7.69 0.50
CA SER A 388 6.11 8.40 1.58
C SER A 388 6.34 7.80 2.96
N CYS A 389 6.68 6.51 3.05
CA CYS A 389 6.96 5.84 4.32
C CYS A 389 8.32 6.24 4.89
N LEU A 390 9.33 6.47 4.04
CA LEU A 390 10.64 6.98 4.48
C LEU A 390 10.54 8.41 5.05
N VAL A 391 9.75 9.26 4.40
CA VAL A 391 9.41 10.62 4.88
C VAL A 391 8.65 10.53 6.21
N CYS A 392 7.67 9.62 6.34
CA CYS A 392 7.00 9.34 7.60
C CYS A 392 7.96 8.78 8.68
N THR A 393 8.98 8.00 8.34
CA THR A 393 9.93 7.52 9.35
C THR A 393 10.84 8.60 9.90
N ARG A 394 11.21 9.66 9.15
CA ARG A 394 11.86 10.85 9.76
C ARG A 394 10.90 11.52 10.75
N ILE A 395 9.63 11.64 10.37
CA ILE A 395 8.53 12.20 11.18
C ILE A 395 8.24 11.37 12.46
N ILE A 396 8.42 10.05 12.42
CA ILE A 396 8.15 9.16 13.57
C ILE A 396 9.39 8.98 14.45
N THR A 397 10.60 9.16 13.92
CA THR A 397 11.83 9.20 14.74
C THR A 397 11.98 10.51 15.52
N LEU A 398 11.26 11.57 15.15
CA LEU A 398 11.28 12.89 15.80
C LEU A 398 10.60 12.97 17.19
N PRO A 399 9.48 12.28 17.49
CA PRO A 399 8.77 12.44 18.77
C PRO A 399 9.05 11.32 19.78
N CYS A 400 9.69 10.20 19.38
CA CYS A 400 9.86 9.05 20.28
C CYS A 400 10.88 9.27 21.41
N PHE A 401 11.57 10.41 21.45
CA PHE A 401 12.57 10.74 22.47
C PHE A 401 12.27 12.09 23.14
N GLY A 402 11.26 12.09 24.03
CA GLY A 402 11.23 12.99 25.19
C GLY A 402 10.59 14.37 25.05
N TYR A 403 9.96 14.73 23.93
CA TYR A 403 9.30 16.03 23.77
C TYR A 403 7.80 15.90 23.46
N THR A 404 6.97 16.47 24.33
CA THR A 404 5.54 16.72 24.07
C THR A 404 5.41 17.86 23.05
N TYR A 405 5.20 17.53 21.77
CA TYR A 405 4.74 18.47 20.74
C TYR A 405 3.57 17.89 19.93
N PRO A 406 2.65 18.73 19.43
CA PRO A 406 1.39 18.29 18.85
C PRO A 406 1.62 17.58 17.51
N HIS A 407 1.14 16.34 17.41
CA HIS A 407 1.25 15.39 16.28
C HIS A 407 0.83 15.90 14.87
N GLN A 408 0.45 17.17 14.72
CA GLN A 408 -0.24 17.71 13.54
C GLN A 408 0.68 18.38 12.51
N GLU A 409 1.85 18.91 12.90
CA GLU A 409 2.71 19.70 11.99
C GLU A 409 3.61 18.85 11.06
N ASP A 410 3.78 17.56 11.36
CA ASP A 410 4.67 16.71 10.57
C ASP A 410 3.98 16.03 9.38
N ILE A 411 2.68 15.76 9.48
CA ILE A 411 1.88 15.12 8.41
C ILE A 411 1.68 16.06 7.21
N SER A 412 1.75 17.38 7.42
CA SER A 412 1.51 18.42 6.39
C SER A 412 2.73 18.74 5.51
N ARG A 413 3.87 18.04 5.69
CA ARG A 413 5.11 18.33 4.97
C ARG A 413 5.15 17.71 3.56
N SER A 414 5.80 18.40 2.63
CA SER A 414 5.91 18.01 1.22
C SER A 414 6.41 16.57 1.05
N THR A 415 5.55 15.70 0.52
CA THR A 415 5.91 14.34 0.14
C THR A 415 6.52 14.37 -1.26
N ILE A 416 7.79 13.97 -1.39
CA ILE A 416 8.40 13.71 -2.69
C ILE A 416 7.93 12.32 -3.14
N ILE A 417 7.41 12.18 -4.37
CA ILE A 417 7.01 10.91 -4.97
C ILE A 417 7.77 10.80 -6.30
N PHE A 418 8.53 9.72 -6.50
CA PHE A 418 9.14 9.44 -7.81
C PHE A 418 8.46 8.24 -8.47
N GLY A 419 7.84 8.56 -9.60
CA GLY A 419 7.08 7.69 -10.48
C GLY A 419 6.51 8.61 -11.58
N VAL A 420 7.36 8.99 -12.53
CA VAL A 420 7.02 9.75 -13.76
C VAL A 420 6.25 11.08 -13.59
N VAL A 421 6.80 12.08 -12.89
CA VAL A 421 6.51 13.51 -13.18
C VAL A 421 7.75 14.36 -12.85
N LEU A 422 8.71 14.40 -13.78
CA LEU A 422 10.02 15.02 -13.55
C LEU A 422 10.16 16.53 -13.89
N PRO A 423 9.37 17.18 -14.78
CA PRO A 423 9.74 18.56 -15.16
C PRO A 423 9.23 19.67 -14.23
N CYS A 424 7.99 19.61 -13.73
CA CYS A 424 7.35 20.79 -13.12
C CYS A 424 7.71 21.04 -11.65
N LEU A 425 8.09 20.01 -10.88
CA LEU A 425 8.32 20.11 -9.43
C LEU A 425 9.67 20.78 -9.08
N ILE A 426 10.67 20.62 -9.96
CA ILE A 426 12.00 21.20 -9.78
C ILE A 426 11.95 22.73 -9.93
N CYS A 427 11.11 23.25 -10.83
CA CYS A 427 10.96 24.69 -11.05
C CYS A 427 10.31 25.40 -9.85
N PHE A 428 9.36 24.74 -9.18
CA PHE A 428 8.69 25.28 -8.00
C PHE A 428 9.60 25.29 -6.76
N LEU A 429 10.45 24.27 -6.60
CA LEU A 429 11.39 24.19 -5.47
C LEU A 429 12.61 25.12 -5.60
N LEU A 430 12.95 25.54 -6.81
CA LEU A 430 14.16 26.35 -7.07
C LEU A 430 13.90 27.84 -7.29
N ASN A 431 12.64 28.31 -7.24
CA ASN A 431 12.28 29.73 -7.43
C ASN A 431 12.91 30.35 -8.69
N LEU A 432 13.07 29.55 -9.75
CA LEU A 432 13.64 30.01 -11.02
C LEU A 432 12.56 30.79 -11.79
N PRO A 433 12.84 32.00 -12.29
CA PRO A 433 11.89 32.74 -13.08
C PRO A 433 11.79 32.07 -14.46
N SER A 434 10.65 31.42 -14.72
CA SER A 434 10.17 30.82 -15.99
C SER A 434 10.66 29.41 -16.32
N CYS A 435 9.72 28.45 -16.32
CA CYS A 435 9.67 27.24 -17.16
C CYS A 435 8.21 26.94 -17.51
#